data_AF-A0A073CBX0-F1
#
_entry.id   AF-A0A073CBX0-F1
#
_cell.length_a   1.000
_cell.length_b   1.000
_cell.length_c   1.000
_cell.angle_alpha   90.00
_cell.angle_beta   90.00
_cell.angle_gamma   90.00
#
_symmetry.space_group_name_H-M   'P 1'
#
loop_
_entity.id
_entity.type
_entity.pdbx_description
1 polymer ?
#
loop_
_entity_poly.entity_id
_entity_poly.type
_entity_poly.pdbx_seq_one_letter_code
_entity_poly.pdbx_strand_id
1 'polypeptide(L)'
;MPAIKKQIVTDEDFNPVAVIINYHDWKRIEALLFEHEQNLLVDKQAVSLFAKSLTDEELNVFPIMQLAETGFAEWNDPEEDIYNDVA
;
A
#
# COMPACT_ATOMS: atom_id res chain seq x y z
N MET A 1 -24.29 -14.94 11.66
CA MET A 1 -25.26 -13.83 11.55
C MET A 1 -26.50 -14.34 10.82
N PRO A 2 -27.72 -13.91 11.19
CA PRO A 2 -28.92 -14.17 10.42
C PRO A 2 -28.77 -13.70 8.97
N ALA A 3 -29.34 -14.44 8.02
CA ALA A 3 -29.32 -14.06 6.62
C ALA A 3 -30.20 -12.82 6.37
N ILE A 4 -29.67 -11.84 5.63
CA ILE A 4 -30.41 -10.64 5.22
C ILE A 4 -31.21 -10.98 3.97
N LYS A 5 -32.54 -10.83 4.06
CA LYS A 5 -33.41 -11.01 2.89
C LYS A 5 -33.35 -9.76 2.02
N LYS A 6 -33.11 -9.95 0.72
CA LYS A 6 -33.04 -8.87 -0.26
C LYS A 6 -33.72 -9.27 -1.55
N GLN A 7 -34.32 -8.29 -2.23
CA GLN A 7 -34.85 -8.43 -3.57
C GLN A 7 -34.07 -7.50 -4.51
N ILE A 8 -33.62 -8.03 -5.63
CA ILE A 8 -32.95 -7.26 -6.67
C ILE A 8 -34.01 -6.78 -7.65
N VAL A 9 -34.02 -5.48 -7.92
CA VAL A 9 -34.85 -4.86 -8.95
C VAL A 9 -33.98 -4.68 -10.18
N THR A 10 -34.43 -5.20 -11.32
CA THR A 10 -33.73 -5.12 -12.59
C THR A 10 -34.44 -4.20 -13.58
N ASP A 11 -33.71 -3.70 -14.57
CA ASP A 11 -34.27 -2.97 -15.72
C ASP A 11 -34.81 -3.93 -16.80
N GLU A 12 -35.15 -3.37 -17.96
CA GLU A 12 -35.67 -4.07 -19.14
C GLU A 12 -34.64 -5.04 -19.76
N ASP A 13 -33.35 -4.77 -19.59
CA ASP A 13 -32.22 -5.59 -20.04
C ASP A 13 -31.76 -6.59 -18.96
N PHE A 14 -32.55 -6.77 -17.89
CA PHE A 14 -32.26 -7.61 -16.73
C PHE A 14 -31.00 -7.22 -15.92
N ASN A 15 -30.51 -5.99 -16.09
CA ASN A 15 -29.40 -5.48 -15.28
C ASN A 15 -29.92 -5.05 -13.90
N PRO A 16 -29.20 -5.35 -12.81
CA PRO A 16 -29.61 -4.96 -11.46
C PRO A 16 -29.45 -3.46 -11.25
N VAL A 17 -30.55 -2.78 -10.90
CA VAL A 17 -30.58 -1.32 -10.71
C VAL A 17 -30.77 -0.92 -9.25
N ALA A 18 -31.54 -1.71 -8.48
CA ALA A 18 -31.77 -1.40 -7.07
C ALA A 18 -31.91 -2.67 -6.23
N VAL A 19 -31.83 -2.50 -4.91
CA VAL A 19 -32.06 -3.57 -3.95
C VAL A 19 -33.08 -3.11 -2.92
N ILE A 20 -34.12 -3.91 -2.73
CA ILE A 20 -35.12 -3.72 -1.68
C ILE A 20 -34.74 -4.62 -0.50
N ILE A 21 -34.62 -4.02 0.68
CA ILE A 21 -34.31 -4.71 1.94
C ILE A 21 -35.21 -4.21 3.07
N ASN A 22 -35.39 -5.04 4.10
CA ASN A 22 -36.09 -4.63 5.30
C ASN A 22 -35.32 -3.52 6.03
N TYR A 23 -36.05 -2.56 6.60
CA TYR A 23 -35.45 -1.43 7.32
C TYR A 23 -34.56 -1.85 8.50
N HIS A 24 -34.94 -2.87 9.26
CA HIS A 24 -34.13 -3.36 10.38
C HIS A 24 -32.82 -3.97 9.90
N ASP A 25 -32.86 -4.69 8.78
CA ASP A 25 -31.66 -5.25 8.16
C ASP A 25 -30.77 -4.13 7.60
N TRP A 26 -31.34 -3.09 6.98
CA TRP A 26 -30.59 -1.90 6.57
C TRP A 26 -29.90 -1.23 7.75
N LYS A 27 -30.63 -0.97 8.85
CA LYS A 27 -30.06 -0.38 10.08
C LYS A 27 -28.91 -1.19 10.66
N ARG A 28 -28.99 -2.52 10.56
CA ARG A 28 -27.92 -3.41 10.99
C ARG A 28 -26.69 -3.32 10.10
N ILE A 29 -26.88 -3.25 8.77
CA ILE A 29 -25.77 -3.05 7.83
C ILE A 29 -25.06 -1.73 8.15
N GLU A 30 -25.79 -0.64 8.36
CA GLU A 30 -25.21 0.66 8.74
C GLU A 30 -24.34 0.56 9.99
N ALA A 31 -24.82 -0.13 11.03
CA ALA A 31 -24.04 -0.31 12.26
C ALA A 31 -22.73 -1.10 12.01
N LEU A 32 -22.79 -2.16 11.20
CA LEU A 32 -21.61 -2.96 10.85
C LEU A 32 -20.61 -2.17 10.00
N LEU A 33 -21.10 -1.36 9.05
CA LEU A 33 -20.25 -0.49 8.23
C LEU A 33 -19.55 0.57 9.07
N PHE A 34 -20.27 1.18 10.01
CA PHE A 34 -19.72 2.18 10.92
C PHE A 34 -18.63 1.61 11.84
N GLU A 35 -18.84 0.39 12.35
CA GLU A 35 -17.81 -0.32 13.14
C GLU A 35 -16.58 -0.65 12.28
N HIS A 36 -16.79 -1.16 11.06
CA HIS A 36 -15.70 -1.49 10.15
C HIS A 36 -14.88 -0.25 9.76
N GLU A 37 -15.54 0.87 9.47
CA GLU A 37 -14.87 2.13 9.15
C GLU A 37 -13.99 2.61 10.30
N GLN A 38 -14.49 2.59 11.54
CA GLN A 38 -13.69 2.97 12.71
C GLN A 38 -12.48 2.05 12.90
N ASN A 39 -12.64 0.74 12.74
CA ASN A 39 -11.54 -0.22 12.83
C ASN A 39 -10.49 0.03 11.72
N LEU A 40 -10.92 0.30 10.49
CA LEU A 40 -10.05 0.69 9.38
C LEU A 40 -9.27 1.99 9.66
N LEU A 41 -9.89 2.95 10.33
CA LEU A 41 -9.24 4.20 10.71
C LEU A 41 -8.16 3.98 11.78
N VAL A 42 -8.42 3.11 12.76
CA VAL A 42 -7.43 2.70 13.77
C VAL A 42 -6.25 1.99 13.10
N ASP A 43 -6.51 1.04 12.19
CA ASP A 43 -5.46 0.32 11.47
C ASP A 43 -4.63 1.25 10.59
N LYS A 44 -5.26 2.19 9.87
CA LYS A 44 -4.55 3.19 9.06
C LYS A 44 -3.70 4.13 9.91
N GLN A 45 -4.18 4.52 11.09
CA GLN A 45 -3.40 5.35 12.02
C GLN A 45 -2.21 4.57 12.58
N ALA A 46 -2.39 3.32 12.97
CA ALA A 46 -1.32 2.45 13.45
C ALA A 46 -0.24 2.23 12.37
N VAL A 47 -0.65 1.97 11.11
CA VAL A 47 0.28 1.83 9.97
C VAL A 47 0.98 3.15 9.67
N SER A 48 0.28 4.28 9.74
CA SER A 48 0.89 5.61 9.54
C SER A 48 1.93 5.94 10.62
N LEU A 49 1.64 5.65 11.89
CA LEU A 49 2.57 5.83 13.01
C LEU A 49 3.79 4.92 12.88
N PHE A 50 3.58 3.65 12.50
CA PHE A 50 4.67 2.71 12.25
C PHE A 50 5.56 3.16 11.08
N ALA A 51 4.95 3.57 9.95
CA ALA A 51 5.70 4.08 8.81
C ALA A 51 6.55 5.32 9.16
N LYS A 52 6.02 6.24 9.97
CA LYS A 52 6.79 7.40 10.48
C LYS A 52 7.98 6.96 11.34
N SER A 53 7.81 5.97 12.20
CA SER A 53 8.92 5.46 13.03
C SER A 53 10.04 4.80 12.21
N LEU A 54 9.73 4.23 11.04
CA LEU A 54 10.72 3.67 10.13
C LEU A 54 11.46 4.74 9.31
N THR A 55 10.89 5.94 9.17
CA THR A 55 11.51 7.04 8.40
C THR A 55 12.26 8.04 9.28
N ASP A 56 11.94 8.11 10.58
CA ASP A 56 12.58 9.01 11.54
C ASP A 56 13.92 8.46 12.08
N GLU A 57 14.30 7.22 11.74
CA GLU A 57 15.65 6.73 11.97
C GLU A 57 16.56 7.34 10.89
N GLU A 58 17.27 8.41 11.26
CA GLU A 58 18.27 9.10 10.46
C GLU A 58 19.10 8.08 9.65
N LEU A 59 18.77 7.93 8.37
CA LEU A 59 19.67 7.35 7.37
C LEU A 59 20.90 8.25 7.32
N ASN A 60 21.84 8.03 8.24
CA ASN A 60 23.18 8.56 8.14
C ASN A 60 23.76 7.93 6.88
N VAL A 61 23.59 8.61 5.75
CA VAL A 61 24.00 8.17 4.41
C VAL A 61 25.52 8.33 4.21
N PHE A 62 26.20 9.02 5.11
CA PHE A 62 27.66 9.21 5.06
C PHE A 62 28.47 7.90 5.06
N PRO A 63 28.19 6.90 5.93
CA PRO A 63 28.93 5.64 5.94
C PRO A 63 28.65 4.79 4.70
N ILE A 64 27.44 4.81 4.15
CA ILE A 64 27.10 4.07 2.92
C ILE A 64 27.76 4.71 1.70
N MET A 65 27.81 6.04 1.63
CA MET A 65 28.50 6.77 0.56
C MET A 65 30.02 6.49 0.58
N GLN A 66 30.63 6.41 1.76
CA GLN A 66 32.05 6.03 1.90
C GLN A 66 32.33 4.60 1.43
N LEU A 67 31.44 3.64 1.68
CA LEU A 67 31.63 2.26 1.22
C LEU A 67 31.63 2.16 -0.31
N ALA A 68 30.81 2.95 -1.00
CA ALA A 68 30.78 3.03 -2.46
C ALA A 68 32.05 3.68 -3.04
N GLU A 69 32.68 4.63 -2.33
CA GLU A 69 33.97 5.21 -2.74
C GLU A 69 35.16 4.26 -2.51
N THR A 70 35.00 3.26 -1.64
CA THR A 70 36.05 2.26 -1.35
C THR A 70 35.92 0.95 -2.15
N GLY A 71 34.98 0.87 -3.09
CA GLY A 71 34.69 -0.33 -3.86
C GLY A 71 35.36 -0.36 -5.23
N PHE A 72 36.46 -1.13 -5.33
CA PHE A 72 37.22 -1.51 -6.53
C PHE A 72 38.20 -0.49 -7.13
N ALA A 73 39.45 -0.56 -6.68
CA ALA A 73 40.59 0.05 -7.37
C ALA A 73 40.85 -0.55 -8.77
N GLU A 74 40.30 -1.73 -9.08
CA GLU A 74 40.47 -2.42 -10.37
C GLU A 74 39.78 -1.73 -11.55
N TRP A 75 38.79 -0.85 -11.31
CA TRP A 75 38.13 -0.10 -12.39
C TRP A 75 38.92 1.11 -12.90
N ASN A 76 39.95 1.52 -12.15
CA ASN A 76 40.85 2.60 -12.53
C ASN A 76 42.28 2.06 -12.73
N ASP A 77 42.38 0.78 -13.11
CA ASP A 77 43.63 0.14 -13.48
C ASP A 77 43.97 0.53 -14.94
N PRO A 78 45.04 1.31 -15.18
CA PRO A 78 45.43 1.69 -16.53
C PRO A 78 45.88 0.50 -17.40
N GLU A 79 46.14 -0.68 -16.83
CA GLU A 79 46.50 -1.89 -17.59
C GLU A 79 45.30 -2.66 -18.17
N GLU A 80 44.08 -2.45 -17.67
CA GLU A 80 42.83 -3.09 -18.13
C GLU A 80 41.88 -2.08 -18.83
N ASP A 81 42.39 -0.90 -19.20
CA ASP A 81 41.60 0.14 -19.88
C ASP A 81 41.38 -0.18 -21.36
N ILE A 82 40.30 -0.91 -21.65
CA ILE A 82 39.88 -1.29 -23.02
C ILE A 82 39.60 -0.12 -23.96
N TYR A 83 39.56 1.12 -23.46
CA TYR A 83 39.36 2.32 -24.27
C TYR A 83 40.68 2.94 -24.77
N ASN A 84 41.83 2.44 -24.34
CA ASN A 84 43.13 2.96 -24.75
C ASN A 84 43.84 2.09 -25.80
N ASP A 85 43.07 1.39 -26.64
CA ASP A 85 43.58 0.77 -27.85
C ASP A 85 43.53 1.75 -29.04
N VAL A 86 44.70 2.35 -29.29
CA VAL A 86 45.19 2.94 -30.56
C VAL A 86 44.76 4.37 -30.93
N ALA A 87 45.65 5.34 -30.68
CA ALA A 87 46.41 6.04 -31.72
C ALA A 87 47.69 6.71 -31.15
#